data_AF-A0A553R801-F1
#
_entry.id   AF-A0A553R801-F1
#
_cell.length_a   1.000
_cell.length_b   1.000
_cell.length_c   1.000
_cell.angle_alpha   90.00
_cell.angle_beta   90.00
_cell.angle_gamma   90.00
#
_symmetry.space_group_name_H-M   'P 1'
#
loop_
_entity.id
_entity.type
_entity.pdbx_description
1 polymer ?
#
loop_
_entity_poly.entity_id
_entity_poly.type
_entity_poly.pdbx_seq_one_letter_code
_entity_poly.pdbx_strand_id
1 'polypeptide(L)'
;MADAENSPIIVNKLTPSGSVLSTYNMKLLENSSFEAINSLLTIETGDCKIIGRIESYSCKMAGDDKQMFKQFCLEGQPHMLEALSPPQSSGISPNKLSQSLDDGEGPLSDKCSRKTLFYLIATLNESFRPDYDFSRTKGHDFSKEPSVNWVFNAVNSSLSAAAGEAYSHLQPQLWEALDKEISLAECDIYSYNPDLDSDPYGEEGNLWSFNYFFYNKRLKRIVFFTCRSVSLFMAPRDSGIGTELDLEMDEGSYEEEEEEGNMDEGRFGALCA
;
A
#
# COMPACT_ATOMS: atom_id res chain seq x y z
N MET A 1 60.74 19.41 -2.37
CA MET A 1 60.28 18.16 -3.00
C MET A 1 58.89 17.91 -2.45
N ALA A 2 57.90 18.02 -3.32
CA ALA A 2 56.50 17.89 -2.97
C ALA A 2 56.17 16.41 -2.83
N ASP A 3 55.53 16.00 -1.74
CA ASP A 3 54.91 14.69 -1.63
C ASP A 3 53.41 14.86 -1.36
N ALA A 4 52.67 14.03 -2.07
CA ALA A 4 51.32 14.25 -2.54
C ALA A 4 50.24 13.79 -1.55
N GLU A 5 49.13 14.53 -1.60
CA GLU A 5 47.73 14.09 -1.53
C GLU A 5 47.33 13.02 -0.50
N ASN A 6 46.85 13.52 0.63
CA ASN A 6 45.87 12.85 1.47
C ASN A 6 44.49 12.88 0.78
N SER A 7 44.16 11.82 0.03
CA SER A 7 42.79 11.57 -0.46
C SER A 7 42.03 10.69 0.55
N PRO A 8 40.82 11.06 1.00
CA PRO A 8 40.03 10.19 1.85
C PRO A 8 39.52 8.99 1.03
N ILE A 9 39.83 7.80 1.52
CA ILE A 9 39.35 6.51 1.03
C ILE A 9 37.82 6.54 1.05
N ILE A 10 37.20 6.52 -0.14
CA ILE A 10 35.78 6.21 -0.29
C ILE A 10 35.60 4.77 0.18
N VAL A 11 35.02 4.60 1.36
CA VAL A 11 34.65 3.29 1.87
C VAL A 11 33.43 2.83 1.08
N ASN A 12 33.68 2.19 -0.07
CA ASN A 12 32.68 1.39 -0.77
C ASN A 12 32.29 0.22 0.13
N LYS A 13 31.25 0.39 0.95
CA LYS A 13 30.53 -0.72 1.57
C LYS A 13 29.72 -1.43 0.49
N LEU A 14 30.40 -2.26 -0.30
CA LEU A 14 29.78 -3.29 -1.11
C LEU A 14 29.36 -4.43 -0.17
N THR A 15 28.06 -4.57 0.09
CA THR A 15 27.49 -5.85 0.53
C THR A 15 27.34 -6.76 -0.70
N PRO A 16 27.61 -8.08 -0.62
CA PRO A 16 27.76 -8.94 -1.81
C PRO A 16 26.42 -9.36 -2.47
N SER A 17 25.29 -8.91 -1.94
CA SER A 17 23.94 -9.31 -2.39
C SER A 17 23.02 -8.14 -2.74
N GLY A 18 23.53 -6.90 -2.71
CA GLY A 18 22.75 -5.72 -3.03
C GLY A 18 22.52 -5.60 -4.53
N SER A 19 21.29 -5.74 -4.95
CA SER A 19 20.84 -5.36 -6.29
C SER A 19 21.11 -3.87 -6.56
N VAL A 20 21.37 -3.53 -7.82
CA VAL A 20 21.73 -2.16 -8.23
C VAL A 20 20.66 -1.14 -7.84
N LEU A 21 19.39 -1.57 -7.86
CA LEU A 21 18.25 -0.74 -7.47
C LEU A 21 18.18 -0.45 -5.96
N SER A 22 18.72 -1.33 -5.10
CA SER A 22 18.78 -1.07 -3.66
C SER A 22 19.82 0.01 -3.30
N THR A 23 20.63 0.45 -4.26
CA THR A 23 21.69 1.44 -4.04
C THR A 23 21.38 2.77 -4.71
N TYR A 24 20.45 2.79 -5.68
CA TYR A 24 20.01 4.03 -6.31
C TYR A 24 19.18 4.88 -5.35
N ASN A 25 19.41 6.19 -5.35
CA ASN A 25 18.79 7.11 -4.40
C ASN A 25 18.07 8.27 -5.12
N MET A 26 16.74 8.30 -4.99
CA MET A 26 15.93 9.45 -5.38
C MET A 26 16.08 10.57 -4.36
N LYS A 27 16.48 11.77 -4.81
CA LYS A 27 16.62 12.91 -3.90
C LYS A 27 15.24 13.39 -3.43
N LEU A 28 14.94 13.24 -2.14
CA LEU A 28 13.79 13.86 -1.47
C LEU A 28 13.87 15.39 -1.56
N LEU A 29 12.73 16.02 -1.82
CA LEU A 29 12.55 17.47 -1.90
C LEU A 29 11.73 17.93 -0.70
N GLU A 30 12.27 18.87 0.06
CA GLU A 30 11.60 19.48 1.21
C GLU A 30 10.36 20.27 0.76
N ASN A 31 9.24 20.05 1.42
CA ASN A 31 8.00 20.77 1.18
C ASN A 31 7.21 20.89 2.49
N SER A 32 7.22 22.09 3.07
CA SER A 32 6.52 22.40 4.33
C SER A 32 5.01 22.14 4.29
N SER A 33 4.36 22.25 3.13
CA SER A 33 2.93 21.93 2.99
C SER A 33 2.71 20.42 3.11
N PHE A 34 3.59 19.61 2.53
CA PHE A 34 3.54 18.15 2.67
C PHE A 34 3.84 17.70 4.10
N GLU A 35 4.77 18.35 4.80
CA GLU A 35 5.03 18.08 6.22
C GLU A 35 3.79 18.34 7.10
N ALA A 36 3.09 19.45 6.86
CA ALA A 36 1.84 19.76 7.55
C ALA A 36 0.74 18.73 7.23
N ILE A 37 0.60 18.37 5.95
CA ILE A 37 -0.37 17.36 5.51
C ILE A 37 -0.05 15.98 6.10
N ASN A 38 1.22 15.56 6.14
CA ASN A 38 1.65 14.29 6.72
C ASN A 38 1.28 14.19 8.21
N SER A 39 1.40 15.31 8.93
CA SER A 39 0.97 15.39 10.34
C SER A 39 -0.54 15.19 10.52
N LEU A 40 -1.34 15.58 9.52
CA LEU A 40 -2.80 15.45 9.52
C LEU A 40 -3.31 14.13 8.89
N LEU A 41 -2.50 13.47 8.06
CA LEU A 41 -2.79 12.18 7.41
C LEU A 41 -2.57 10.98 8.34
N THR A 42 -2.29 11.21 9.62
CA THR A 42 -2.33 10.19 10.67
C THR A 42 -3.60 10.38 11.47
N ILE A 43 -4.65 9.63 11.12
CA ILE A 43 -5.99 9.78 11.70
C ILE A 43 -6.36 8.49 12.41
N GLU A 44 -6.69 8.58 13.69
CA GLU A 44 -7.20 7.45 14.46
C GLU A 44 -8.71 7.60 14.60
N THR A 45 -9.45 6.62 14.10
CA THR A 45 -10.89 6.47 14.34
C THR A 45 -11.10 5.34 15.36
N GLY A 46 -12.33 5.20 15.87
CA GLY A 46 -12.60 4.19 16.90
C GLY A 46 -12.38 2.74 16.45
N ASP A 47 -12.39 2.50 15.14
CA ASP A 47 -12.33 1.19 14.49
C ASP A 47 -11.06 0.95 13.68
N CYS A 48 -10.44 2.02 13.16
CA CYS A 48 -9.22 1.91 12.34
C CYS A 48 -8.24 3.07 12.57
N LYS A 49 -7.01 2.87 12.14
CA LYS A 49 -5.98 3.90 12.10
C LYS A 49 -5.52 4.09 10.67
N ILE A 50 -5.71 5.30 10.16
CA ILE A 50 -5.21 5.72 8.85
C ILE A 50 -3.81 6.28 9.02
N ILE A 51 -2.89 5.81 8.19
CA ILE A 51 -1.50 6.25 8.15
C ILE A 51 -1.18 6.57 6.70
N GLY A 52 -1.16 7.87 6.38
CA GLY A 52 -0.82 8.38 5.06
C GLY A 52 0.48 9.17 5.07
N ARG A 53 1.18 9.17 3.93
CA ARG A 53 2.40 9.93 3.71
C ARG A 53 2.49 10.40 2.26
N ILE A 54 2.78 11.68 2.08
CA ILE A 54 3.04 12.34 0.81
C ILE A 54 4.48 12.90 0.79
N GLU A 55 5.23 12.54 -0.24
CA GLU A 55 6.67 12.86 -0.40
C GLU A 55 6.97 13.30 -1.83
N SER A 56 7.85 14.29 -2.01
CA SER A 56 8.28 14.78 -3.33
C SER A 56 9.72 14.37 -3.61
N TYR A 57 9.99 13.79 -4.78
CA TYR A 57 11.29 13.26 -5.17
C TYR A 57 11.75 13.83 -6.51
N SER A 58 13.05 14.11 -6.64
CA SER A 58 13.66 14.52 -7.90
C SER A 58 14.19 13.32 -8.68
N CYS A 59 13.79 13.21 -9.96
CA CYS A 59 14.29 12.22 -10.91
C CYS A 59 15.55 12.70 -11.66
N LYS A 60 16.21 13.77 -11.19
CA LYS A 60 17.41 14.30 -11.82
C LYS A 60 18.57 13.34 -11.55
N MET A 61 18.98 12.62 -12.59
CA MET A 61 20.16 11.74 -12.53
C MET A 61 21.41 12.55 -12.13
N ALA A 62 22.00 12.24 -10.98
CA ALA A 62 23.23 12.85 -10.48
C ALA A 62 24.25 11.77 -10.10
N GLY A 63 25.56 12.06 -10.23
CA GLY A 63 26.61 11.10 -9.88
C GLY A 63 26.52 9.78 -10.66
N ASP A 64 26.51 8.66 -9.93
CA ASP A 64 26.54 7.29 -10.47
C ASP A 64 25.17 6.77 -10.96
N ASP A 65 24.12 7.57 -10.79
CA ASP A 65 22.75 7.30 -11.26
C ASP A 65 22.67 6.78 -12.70
N LYS A 66 23.46 7.39 -13.59
CA LYS A 66 23.51 7.01 -15.00
C LYS A 66 24.09 5.61 -15.21
N GLN A 67 25.04 5.20 -14.37
CA GLN A 67 25.63 3.86 -14.42
C GLN A 67 24.63 2.83 -13.91
N MET A 68 23.95 3.13 -12.79
CA MET A 68 22.91 2.26 -12.23
C MET A 68 21.74 2.07 -13.20
N PHE A 69 21.27 3.13 -13.85
CA PHE A 69 20.24 3.00 -14.88
C PHE A 69 20.68 2.14 -16.07
N LYS A 70 21.95 2.25 -16.50
CA LYS A 70 22.50 1.39 -17.57
C LYS A 70 22.53 -0.07 -17.13
N GLN A 71 22.94 -0.35 -15.89
CA GLN A 71 23.00 -1.69 -15.35
C GLN A 71 21.59 -2.30 -15.19
N PHE A 72 20.61 -1.53 -14.70
CA PHE A 72 19.20 -1.94 -14.69
C PHE A 72 18.69 -2.25 -16.10
N CYS A 73 19.09 -1.44 -17.10
CA CYS A 73 18.78 -1.72 -18.50
C CYS A 73 19.44 -3.01 -19.02
N LEU A 74 20.60 -3.43 -18.50
CA LEU A 74 21.30 -4.65 -18.92
C LEU A 74 20.63 -5.92 -18.38
N GLU A 75 19.96 -5.84 -17.24
CA GLU A 75 19.14 -6.93 -16.68
C GLU A 75 17.85 -7.19 -17.50
N GLY A 76 17.59 -6.42 -18.56
CA GLY A 76 16.73 -6.90 -19.65
C GLY A 76 16.99 -6.20 -20.97
N GLN A 77 15.99 -6.09 -21.86
CA GLN A 77 16.21 -5.51 -23.18
C GLN A 77 15.92 -3.99 -23.19
N PRO A 78 16.91 -3.12 -23.50
CA PRO A 78 16.83 -1.66 -23.33
C PRO A 78 15.81 -0.94 -24.23
N HIS A 79 15.24 -1.65 -25.22
CA HIS A 79 14.26 -1.10 -26.17
C HIS A 79 12.85 -1.69 -26.00
N MET A 80 12.65 -2.59 -25.04
CA MET A 80 11.33 -3.14 -24.75
C MET A 80 10.63 -2.26 -23.72
N LEU A 81 9.45 -1.76 -24.09
CA LEU A 81 8.53 -1.19 -23.12
C LEU A 81 8.06 -2.29 -22.17
N GLU A 82 7.91 -1.95 -20.90
CA GLU A 82 7.46 -2.91 -19.90
C GLU A 82 5.94 -2.88 -19.80
N ALA A 83 5.35 -4.08 -19.86
CA ALA A 83 3.93 -4.29 -19.70
C ALA A 83 3.55 -3.98 -18.23
N LEU A 84 2.58 -3.09 -18.06
CA LEU A 84 1.97 -2.81 -16.76
C LEU A 84 0.73 -3.67 -16.55
N SER A 85 0.34 -3.85 -15.29
CA SER A 85 -0.97 -4.41 -14.97
C SER A 85 -2.08 -3.42 -15.34
N PRO A 86 -3.28 -3.91 -15.70
CA PRO A 86 -4.44 -3.05 -15.87
C PRO A 86 -4.79 -2.35 -14.54
N PRO A 87 -5.32 -1.12 -14.58
CA PRO A 87 -5.73 -0.40 -13.38
C PRO A 87 -6.80 -1.20 -12.63
N GLN A 88 -6.58 -1.46 -11.34
CA GLN A 88 -7.57 -2.12 -10.49
C GLN A 88 -8.48 -1.03 -9.90
N SER A 89 -9.80 -1.19 -10.02
CA SER A 89 -10.71 -0.40 -9.19
C SER A 89 -10.50 -0.85 -7.75
N SER A 90 -10.02 0.03 -6.87
CA SER A 90 -10.04 -0.18 -5.43
C SER A 90 -11.50 -0.19 -4.97
N GLY A 91 -12.13 -1.35 -5.11
CA GLY A 91 -13.50 -1.67 -4.74
C GLY A 91 -13.49 -3.04 -4.07
N ILE A 92 -14.01 -3.07 -2.85
CA ILE A 92 -14.13 -4.21 -1.94
C ILE A 92 -14.72 -5.44 -2.65
N SER A 93 -14.00 -6.57 -2.71
CA SER A 93 -14.49 -7.93 -2.38
C SER A 93 -13.48 -9.06 -2.67
N PRO A 94 -13.41 -10.10 -1.81
CA PRO A 94 -12.58 -11.29 -2.01
C PRO A 94 -13.34 -12.37 -2.80
N ASN A 95 -12.83 -12.70 -3.99
CA ASN A 95 -12.90 -14.02 -4.65
C ASN A 95 -12.58 -13.85 -6.14
N LYS A 96 -11.34 -14.15 -6.55
CA LYS A 96 -11.03 -14.43 -7.96
C LYS A 96 -11.07 -15.93 -8.18
N LEU A 97 -12.27 -16.46 -8.39
CA LEU A 97 -12.47 -17.77 -9.02
C LEU A 97 -12.50 -17.56 -10.53
N SER A 98 -11.38 -17.93 -11.17
CA SER A 98 -11.25 -18.52 -12.50
C SER A 98 -12.45 -18.37 -13.45
N GLN A 99 -12.30 -17.51 -14.47
CA GLN A 99 -12.92 -17.73 -15.77
C GLN A 99 -11.87 -17.55 -16.86
N SER A 100 -11.60 -18.68 -17.52
CA SER A 100 -10.69 -18.84 -18.64
C SER A 100 -11.43 -18.68 -19.98
N LEU A 101 -10.70 -18.19 -20.97
CA LEU A 101 -10.93 -18.25 -22.43
C LEU A 101 -11.85 -17.17 -23.02
N ASP A 102 -11.23 -16.10 -23.53
CA ASP A 102 -11.46 -15.62 -24.90
C ASP A 102 -10.16 -15.01 -25.45
N ASP A 103 -9.80 -15.42 -26.66
CA ASP A 103 -8.57 -15.05 -27.38
C ASP A 103 -8.90 -13.84 -28.25
N GLY A 104 -8.50 -12.65 -27.79
CA GLY A 104 -8.70 -11.40 -28.51
C GLY A 104 -8.37 -10.19 -27.65
N GLU A 105 -7.12 -9.71 -27.73
CA GLU A 105 -6.65 -8.42 -27.19
C GLU A 105 -7.26 -8.07 -25.81
N GLY A 106 -6.74 -8.70 -24.76
CA GLY A 106 -6.98 -8.26 -23.39
C GLY A 106 -6.70 -6.75 -23.25
N PRO A 107 -7.37 -6.04 -22.32
CA PRO A 107 -7.31 -4.59 -22.22
C PRO A 107 -5.86 -4.15 -22.22
N LEU A 108 -5.47 -3.45 -23.29
CA LEU A 108 -4.10 -3.11 -23.66
C LEU A 108 -3.28 -2.81 -22.41
N SER A 109 -2.40 -3.73 -22.03
CA SER A 109 -1.43 -3.51 -20.95
C SER A 109 -0.67 -2.24 -21.29
N ASP A 110 -0.95 -1.16 -20.55
CA ASP A 110 -0.37 0.14 -20.83
C ASP A 110 1.14 0.01 -20.67
N LYS A 111 1.86 0.35 -21.73
CA LYS A 111 3.31 0.15 -21.79
C LYS A 111 4.01 1.34 -21.13
N CYS A 112 4.87 1.08 -20.14
CA CYS A 112 5.72 2.14 -19.56
C CYS A 112 7.17 2.03 -20.05
N SER A 113 7.87 3.16 -20.06
CA SER A 113 9.29 3.16 -20.39
C SER A 113 10.09 2.52 -19.24
N ARG A 114 11.12 1.74 -19.56
CA ARG A 114 12.12 1.22 -18.59
C ARG A 114 12.65 2.31 -17.65
N LYS A 115 12.81 3.54 -18.17
CA LYS A 115 13.22 4.69 -17.39
C LYS A 115 12.19 5.13 -16.37
N THR A 116 10.91 5.10 -16.73
CA THR A 116 9.81 5.35 -15.79
C THR A 116 9.82 4.29 -14.70
N LEU A 117 9.82 3.01 -15.07
CA LEU A 117 9.83 1.92 -14.10
C LEU A 117 10.99 2.03 -13.12
N PHE A 118 12.19 2.33 -13.63
CA PHE A 118 13.36 2.58 -12.80
C PHE A 118 13.11 3.68 -11.76
N TYR A 119 12.50 4.80 -12.16
CA TYR A 119 12.16 5.88 -11.22
C TYR A 119 11.09 5.48 -10.21
N LEU A 120 10.09 4.67 -10.61
CA LEU A 120 9.05 4.19 -9.70
C LEU A 120 9.65 3.28 -8.61
N ILE A 121 10.44 2.27 -9.01
CA ILE A 121 11.10 1.34 -8.08
C ILE A 121 12.08 2.09 -7.17
N ALA A 122 12.85 3.02 -7.74
CA ALA A 122 13.77 3.86 -6.98
C ALA A 122 13.04 4.71 -5.92
N THR A 123 11.85 5.21 -6.25
CA THR A 123 11.03 6.00 -5.31
C THR A 123 10.50 5.12 -4.18
N LEU A 124 10.04 3.90 -4.46
CA LEU A 124 9.66 2.93 -3.43
C LEU A 124 10.81 2.63 -2.47
N ASN A 125 11.98 2.30 -3.03
CA ASN A 125 13.17 2.00 -2.24
C ASN A 125 13.58 3.15 -1.32
N GLU A 126 13.48 4.41 -1.76
CA GLU A 126 13.79 5.53 -0.86
C GLU A 126 12.70 5.77 0.18
N SER A 127 11.42 5.65 -0.18
CA SER A 127 10.32 5.93 0.74
C SER A 127 10.24 4.91 1.89
N PHE A 128 10.56 3.65 1.63
CA PHE A 128 10.37 2.54 2.58
C PHE A 128 11.66 1.97 3.16
N ARG A 129 12.82 2.59 2.90
CA ARG A 129 14.07 2.19 3.55
C ARG A 129 14.05 2.55 5.04
N PRO A 130 14.70 1.74 5.91
CA PRO A 130 15.43 0.50 5.59
C PRO A 130 14.57 -0.78 5.60
N ASP A 131 13.26 -0.65 5.81
CA ASP A 131 12.39 -1.76 6.18
C ASP A 131 12.06 -2.71 5.01
N TYR A 132 12.06 -2.19 3.77
CA TYR A 132 11.71 -2.97 2.58
C TYR A 132 12.71 -2.78 1.43
N ASP A 133 12.88 -3.82 0.61
CA ASP A 133 13.66 -3.81 -0.64
C ASP A 133 12.79 -4.18 -1.85
N PHE A 134 12.61 -3.23 -2.76
CA PHE A 134 11.82 -3.33 -4.00
C PHE A 134 12.67 -3.62 -5.22
N SER A 135 13.92 -4.03 -5.04
CA SER A 135 14.82 -4.22 -6.16
C SER A 135 14.44 -5.33 -7.15
N ARG A 136 13.58 -6.26 -6.73
CA ARG A 136 13.07 -7.35 -7.56
C ARG A 136 11.70 -7.04 -8.19
N THR A 137 11.14 -5.87 -7.90
CA THR A 137 9.85 -5.40 -8.41
C THR A 137 9.89 -5.27 -9.94
N LYS A 138 8.79 -5.64 -10.59
CA LYS A 138 8.66 -5.66 -12.05
C LYS A 138 7.51 -4.78 -12.50
N GLY A 139 7.44 -4.51 -13.80
CA GLY A 139 6.37 -3.68 -14.37
C GLY A 139 4.96 -4.20 -14.10
N HIS A 140 4.75 -5.51 -13.94
CA HIS A 140 3.43 -6.06 -13.62
C HIS A 140 2.95 -5.71 -12.20
N ASP A 141 3.82 -5.30 -11.30
CA ASP A 141 3.43 -4.81 -9.98
C ASP A 141 2.91 -3.37 -10.03
N PHE A 142 2.98 -2.72 -11.21
CA PHE A 142 2.52 -1.36 -11.42
C PHE A 142 1.38 -1.31 -12.42
N SER A 143 0.47 -0.35 -12.23
CA SER A 143 -0.58 -0.03 -13.20
C SER A 143 -0.50 1.45 -13.59
N LYS A 144 -0.82 1.78 -14.85
CA LYS A 144 -1.00 3.18 -15.26
C LYS A 144 -2.43 3.59 -14.99
N GLU A 145 -2.62 4.68 -14.25
CA GLU A 145 -3.95 5.16 -13.91
C GLU A 145 -4.54 6.01 -15.06
N PRO A 146 -5.85 5.87 -15.38
CA PRO A 146 -6.42 6.51 -16.56
C PRO A 146 -6.45 8.04 -16.51
N SER A 147 -6.64 8.62 -15.32
CA SER A 147 -6.74 10.07 -15.14
C SER A 147 -6.56 10.51 -13.69
N VAL A 148 -6.26 11.80 -13.49
CA VAL A 148 -6.26 12.43 -12.15
C VAL A 148 -7.61 12.25 -11.46
N ASN A 149 -8.72 12.41 -12.19
CA ASN A 149 -10.07 12.29 -11.64
C ASN A 149 -10.37 10.86 -11.13
N TRP A 150 -9.86 9.84 -11.84
CA TRP A 150 -9.97 8.45 -11.40
C TRP A 150 -9.33 8.25 -10.03
N VAL A 151 -8.07 8.66 -9.89
CA VAL A 151 -7.31 8.56 -8.64
C VAL A 151 -7.90 9.43 -7.54
N PHE A 152 -8.34 10.64 -7.88
CA PHE A 152 -9.03 11.55 -6.97
C PHE A 152 -10.26 10.89 -6.34
N ASN A 153 -11.11 10.26 -7.15
CA ASN A 153 -12.31 9.58 -6.66
C ASN A 153 -11.97 8.35 -5.82
N ALA A 154 -10.96 7.56 -6.22
CA ALA A 154 -10.52 6.39 -5.45
C ALA A 154 -10.00 6.77 -4.06
N VAL A 155 -9.06 7.72 -4.01
CA VAL A 155 -8.48 8.25 -2.76
C VAL A 155 -9.57 8.86 -1.87
N ASN A 156 -10.44 9.70 -2.43
CA ASN A 156 -11.51 10.34 -1.66
C ASN A 156 -12.51 9.32 -1.13
N SER A 157 -12.84 8.29 -1.89
CA SER A 157 -13.76 7.25 -1.44
C SER A 157 -13.19 6.50 -0.23
N SER A 158 -11.92 6.08 -0.31
CA SER A 158 -11.25 5.36 0.79
C SER A 158 -11.09 6.22 2.05
N LEU A 159 -10.58 7.45 1.88
CA LEU A 159 -10.32 8.34 3.02
C LEU A 159 -11.59 8.92 3.63
N SER A 160 -12.62 9.23 2.84
CA SER A 160 -13.90 9.71 3.38
C SER A 160 -14.63 8.61 4.13
N ALA A 161 -14.58 7.36 3.65
CA ALA A 161 -15.18 6.23 4.34
C ALA A 161 -14.52 5.95 5.69
N ALA A 162 -13.19 6.07 5.77
CA ALA A 162 -12.43 5.76 6.97
C ALA A 162 -12.29 6.94 7.95
N ALA A 163 -12.16 8.18 7.48
CA ALA A 163 -11.88 9.37 8.33
C ALA A 163 -12.98 10.45 8.33
N GLY A 164 -14.02 10.32 7.50
CA GLY A 164 -15.20 11.19 7.51
C GLY A 164 -14.88 12.69 7.54
N GLU A 165 -15.30 13.37 8.60
CA GLU A 165 -15.16 14.82 8.76
C GLU A 165 -13.70 15.27 8.89
N ALA A 166 -12.83 14.47 9.50
CA ALA A 166 -11.40 14.79 9.61
C ALA A 166 -10.75 14.90 8.23
N TYR A 167 -11.08 13.96 7.33
CA TYR A 167 -10.61 14.04 5.94
C TYR A 167 -11.25 15.19 5.17
N SER A 168 -12.53 15.50 5.40
CA SER A 168 -13.24 16.58 4.69
C SER A 168 -12.56 17.94 4.83
N HIS A 169 -11.95 18.23 5.99
CA HIS A 169 -11.20 19.47 6.22
C HIS A 169 -9.79 19.46 5.59
N LEU A 170 -9.18 18.28 5.47
CA LEU A 170 -7.85 18.08 4.91
C LEU A 170 -7.85 18.00 3.39
N GLN A 171 -8.92 17.46 2.81
CA GLN A 171 -9.04 17.12 1.39
C GLN A 171 -8.69 18.31 0.46
N PRO A 172 -9.22 19.54 0.64
CA PRO A 172 -8.85 20.66 -0.22
C PRO A 172 -7.36 21.01 -0.14
N GLN A 173 -6.79 21.00 1.08
CA GLN A 173 -5.39 21.33 1.32
C GLN A 173 -4.45 20.30 0.69
N LEU A 174 -4.81 19.01 0.78
CA LEU A 174 -4.07 17.90 0.18
C LEU A 174 -3.97 18.07 -1.35
N TRP A 175 -5.11 18.24 -2.02
CA TRP A 175 -5.14 18.30 -3.47
C TRP A 175 -4.57 19.60 -4.03
N GLU A 176 -4.75 20.73 -3.33
CA GLU A 176 -4.12 22.01 -3.70
C GLU A 176 -2.60 21.94 -3.56
N ALA A 177 -2.08 21.40 -2.45
CA ALA A 177 -0.64 21.26 -2.25
C ALA A 177 -0.02 20.32 -3.29
N LEU A 178 -0.71 19.22 -3.60
CA LEU A 178 -0.27 18.27 -4.63
C LEU A 178 -0.20 18.95 -6.01
N ASP A 179 -1.25 19.63 -6.44
CA ASP A 179 -1.26 20.32 -7.74
C ASP A 179 -0.19 21.42 -7.83
N LYS A 180 -0.01 22.19 -6.76
CA LYS A 180 1.03 23.21 -6.68
C LYS A 180 2.45 22.63 -6.80
N GLU A 181 2.70 21.46 -6.22
CA GLU A 181 4.03 20.83 -6.20
C GLU A 181 4.38 20.14 -7.53
N ILE A 182 3.41 19.53 -8.21
CA ILE A 182 3.68 18.64 -9.36
C ILE A 182 2.93 18.98 -10.65
N SER A 183 1.97 19.90 -10.62
CA SER A 183 1.06 20.21 -11.72
C SER A 183 0.34 18.96 -12.23
N LEU A 184 -0.76 18.58 -11.57
CA LEU A 184 -1.48 17.31 -11.79
C LEU A 184 -1.93 17.14 -13.23
N ALA A 185 -2.30 18.24 -13.91
CA ALA A 185 -2.74 18.23 -15.30
C ALA A 185 -1.67 17.70 -16.29
N GLU A 186 -0.40 17.71 -15.91
CA GLU A 186 0.71 17.24 -16.75
C GLU A 186 1.37 15.96 -16.23
N CYS A 187 0.75 15.28 -15.28
CA CYS A 187 1.28 14.07 -14.67
C CYS A 187 0.81 12.81 -15.42
N ASP A 188 1.74 11.87 -15.61
CA ASP A 188 1.37 10.47 -15.74
C ASP A 188 1.23 9.89 -14.33
N ILE A 189 0.14 9.18 -14.05
CA ILE A 189 -0.11 8.59 -12.73
C ILE A 189 0.06 7.08 -12.80
N TYR A 190 0.74 6.53 -11.80
CA TYR A 190 0.94 5.09 -11.65
C TYR A 190 0.50 4.66 -10.25
N SER A 191 0.07 3.40 -10.12
CA SER A 191 -0.15 2.74 -8.83
C SER A 191 0.80 1.56 -8.68
N TYR A 192 1.22 1.27 -7.46
CA TYR A 192 1.94 0.05 -7.10
C TYR A 192 0.99 -0.90 -6.36
N ASN A 193 0.72 -2.04 -6.98
CA ASN A 193 -0.22 -3.06 -6.55
C ASN A 193 0.50 -4.43 -6.55
N PRO A 194 1.36 -4.69 -5.57
CA PRO A 194 2.12 -5.93 -5.51
C PRO A 194 1.24 -7.14 -5.18
N ASP A 195 1.78 -8.33 -5.46
CA ASP A 195 1.28 -9.57 -4.87
C ASP A 195 1.49 -9.57 -3.34
N LEU A 196 0.67 -10.34 -2.61
CA LEU A 196 0.66 -10.39 -1.14
C LEU A 196 2.05 -10.59 -0.51
N ASP A 197 2.90 -11.43 -1.11
CA ASP A 197 4.24 -11.74 -0.60
C ASP A 197 5.25 -10.58 -0.76
N SER A 198 4.94 -9.61 -1.61
CA SER A 198 5.80 -8.45 -1.94
C SER A 198 5.20 -7.13 -1.46
N ASP A 199 4.03 -7.15 -0.81
CA ASP A 199 3.35 -5.97 -0.32
C ASP A 199 3.97 -5.48 0.99
N PRO A 200 4.48 -4.23 1.09
CA PRO A 200 4.90 -3.67 2.37
C PRO A 200 3.75 -3.58 3.38
N TYR A 201 2.51 -3.66 2.92
CA TYR A 201 1.31 -3.69 3.73
C TYR A 201 0.62 -5.07 3.72
N GLY A 202 1.34 -6.14 3.38
CA GLY A 202 0.82 -7.51 3.41
C GLY A 202 0.55 -8.07 4.81
N GLU A 203 0.84 -7.31 5.87
CA GLU A 203 0.58 -7.71 7.26
C GLU A 203 -0.91 -7.85 7.57
N GLU A 204 -1.23 -8.78 8.48
CA GLU A 204 -2.59 -8.96 8.99
C GLU A 204 -3.09 -7.67 9.66
N GLY A 205 -4.27 -7.21 9.24
CA GLY A 205 -4.95 -6.06 9.83
C GLY A 205 -5.04 -4.82 8.93
N ASN A 206 -4.36 -4.76 7.77
CA ASN A 206 -4.62 -3.70 6.80
C ASN A 206 -5.98 -3.90 6.11
N LEU A 207 -6.89 -2.93 6.25
CA LEU A 207 -8.21 -2.93 5.62
C LEU A 207 -8.13 -2.58 4.15
N TRP A 208 -7.30 -1.59 3.84
CA TRP A 208 -6.97 -1.16 2.48
C TRP A 208 -5.65 -0.41 2.49
N SER A 209 -4.99 -0.39 1.34
CA SER A 209 -3.81 0.42 1.09
C SER A 209 -3.82 0.92 -0.35
N PHE A 210 -3.11 2.02 -0.61
CA PHE A 210 -2.81 2.47 -1.95
C PHE A 210 -1.43 3.13 -2.00
N ASN A 211 -0.80 3.06 -3.17
CA ASN A 211 0.53 3.61 -3.43
C ASN A 211 0.53 4.29 -4.79
N TYR A 212 0.30 5.60 -4.83
CA TYR A 212 0.21 6.38 -6.07
C TYR A 212 1.47 7.19 -6.34
N PHE A 213 1.88 7.24 -7.60
CA PHE A 213 3.01 8.02 -8.11
C PHE A 213 2.50 9.04 -9.12
N PHE A 214 2.66 10.32 -8.82
CA PHE A 214 2.37 11.41 -9.73
C PHE A 214 3.67 11.84 -10.40
N TYR A 215 3.90 11.39 -11.64
CA TYR A 215 5.14 11.63 -12.36
C TYR A 215 4.99 12.76 -13.38
N ASN A 216 5.64 13.90 -13.10
CA ASN A 216 5.79 14.98 -14.07
C ASN A 216 7.14 14.88 -14.79
N LYS A 217 7.12 14.42 -16.05
CA LYS A 217 8.31 14.27 -16.90
C LYS A 217 9.02 15.59 -17.19
N ARG A 218 8.30 16.71 -17.27
CA ARG A 218 8.85 18.04 -17.55
C ARG A 218 9.65 18.57 -16.36
N LEU A 219 9.09 18.42 -15.16
CA LEU A 219 9.76 18.81 -13.91
C LEU A 219 10.85 17.80 -13.49
N LYS A 220 10.83 16.58 -14.06
CA LYS A 220 11.65 15.44 -13.62
C LYS A 220 11.46 15.20 -12.12
N ARG A 221 10.20 15.08 -11.72
CA ARG A 221 9.78 15.00 -10.33
C ARG A 221 8.67 13.96 -10.19
N ILE A 222 8.71 13.20 -9.11
CA ILE A 222 7.64 12.28 -8.70
C ILE A 222 7.14 12.75 -7.34
N VAL A 223 5.84 12.91 -7.19
CA VAL A 223 5.22 12.91 -5.86
C VAL A 223 4.70 11.52 -5.58
N PHE A 224 5.14 10.93 -4.48
CA PHE A 224 4.69 9.63 -4.00
C PHE A 224 3.67 9.84 -2.89
N PHE A 225 2.47 9.27 -3.04
CA PHE A 225 1.43 9.31 -2.04
C PHE A 225 1.03 7.89 -1.68
N THR A 226 1.39 7.49 -0.47
CA THR A 226 1.04 6.18 0.09
C THR A 226 0.11 6.36 1.27
N CYS A 227 -0.86 5.48 1.41
CA CYS A 227 -1.75 5.46 2.55
C CYS A 227 -2.27 4.07 2.80
N ARG A 228 -2.45 3.75 4.09
CA ARG A 228 -3.12 2.54 4.54
C ARG A 228 -4.09 2.82 5.66
N SER A 229 -5.08 1.95 5.80
CA SER A 229 -5.93 1.86 6.98
C SER A 229 -5.71 0.53 7.67
N VAL A 230 -5.49 0.58 8.97
CA VAL A 230 -5.24 -0.59 9.82
C VAL A 230 -6.40 -0.76 10.78
N SER A 231 -6.96 -1.96 10.88
CA SER A 231 -7.97 -2.30 11.88
C SER A 231 -7.38 -2.28 13.28
N LEU A 232 -8.01 -1.55 14.20
CA LEU A 232 -7.62 -1.54 15.61
C LEU A 232 -8.08 -2.80 16.36
N PHE A 233 -8.97 -3.60 15.76
CA PHE A 233 -9.43 -4.87 16.34
C PHE A 233 -8.44 -6.02 16.13
N MET A 234 -7.60 -5.93 15.10
CA MET A 234 -6.62 -6.97 14.73
C MET A 234 -5.17 -6.56 14.97
N ALA A 235 -4.92 -5.29 15.30
CA ALA A 235 -3.59 -4.86 15.73
C ALA A 235 -3.15 -5.71 16.94
N PRO A 236 -1.96 -6.33 16.93
CA PRO A 236 -1.43 -6.99 18.11
C PRO A 236 -1.45 -5.96 19.23
N ARG A 237 -2.26 -6.19 20.26
CA ARG A 237 -2.22 -5.37 21.46
C ARG A 237 -0.85 -5.59 22.09
N ASP A 238 0.10 -4.71 21.82
CA ASP A 238 1.31 -4.56 22.61
C ASP A 238 0.93 -3.96 23.96
N SER A 239 0.22 -4.76 24.74
CA SER A 239 -0.20 -4.46 26.09
C SER A 239 -0.13 -5.79 26.79
N GLY A 240 0.98 -6.02 27.49
CA GLY A 240 1.20 -7.13 28.40
C GLY A 240 0.24 -7.10 29.59
N ILE A 241 -1.07 -7.19 29.30
CA ILE A 241 -2.15 -7.42 30.23
C ILE A 241 -2.90 -8.61 29.64
N GLY A 242 -2.55 -9.79 30.14
CA GLY A 242 -3.34 -10.99 29.91
C GLY A 242 -4.74 -10.75 30.47
N THR A 243 -5.70 -10.50 29.60
CA THR A 243 -7.09 -10.80 29.90
C THR A 243 -7.29 -12.27 29.62
N GLU A 244 -7.13 -13.09 30.67
CA GLU A 244 -7.88 -14.32 30.84
C GLU A 244 -9.34 -13.99 30.53
N LEU A 245 -9.81 -14.38 29.34
CA LEU A 245 -11.23 -14.60 29.15
C LEU A 245 -11.53 -15.91 29.86
N ASP A 246 -11.83 -15.78 31.15
CA ASP A 246 -12.35 -16.85 31.97
C ASP A 246 -13.71 -17.25 31.39
N LEU A 247 -13.72 -18.34 30.62
CA LEU A 247 -14.95 -19.02 30.24
C LEU A 247 -15.47 -19.69 31.51
N GLU A 248 -16.22 -18.95 32.33
CA GLU A 248 -17.00 -19.52 33.43
C GLU A 248 -18.03 -20.49 32.82
N MET A 249 -17.66 -21.77 32.76
CA MET A 249 -18.58 -22.88 32.59
C MET A 249 -19.43 -22.94 33.87
N ASP A 250 -20.67 -22.47 33.79
CA ASP A 250 -21.69 -22.65 34.81
C ASP A 250 -22.02 -24.14 34.96
N GLU A 251 -21.32 -24.81 35.88
CA GLU A 251 -21.54 -26.19 36.28
C GLU A 251 -22.56 -26.22 37.43
N GLY A 252 -23.84 -26.04 37.08
CA GLY A 252 -24.98 -26.11 38.00
C GLY A 252 -25.52 -27.53 38.16
N SER A 253 -25.29 -28.09 39.34
CA SER A 253 -25.53 -29.45 39.83
C SER A 253 -26.96 -30.00 39.71
N TYR A 254 -27.01 -31.31 39.46
CA TYR A 254 -28.14 -32.22 39.69
C TYR A 254 -28.68 -32.10 41.13
N GLU A 255 -29.99 -31.85 41.28
CA GLU A 255 -30.73 -32.20 42.49
C GLU A 255 -31.95 -33.05 42.10
N GLU A 256 -31.92 -34.29 42.56
CA GLU A 256 -33.01 -35.26 42.58
C GLU A 256 -34.03 -34.83 43.65
N GLU A 257 -35.30 -34.69 43.29
CA GLU A 257 -36.40 -34.80 44.25
C GLU A 257 -37.40 -35.86 43.75
N GLU A 258 -37.38 -37.01 44.40
CA GLU A 258 -38.40 -38.06 44.35
C GLU A 258 -39.56 -37.78 45.33
N GLU A 259 -40.62 -38.58 45.16
CA GLU A 259 -41.85 -38.75 45.96
C GLU A 259 -43.02 -37.79 45.69
N GLU A 260 -44.28 -38.24 45.59
CA GLU A 260 -44.94 -39.53 45.35
C GLU A 260 -46.44 -39.18 45.17
N GLY A 261 -47.23 -40.04 44.51
CA GLY A 261 -48.63 -40.20 44.89
C GLY A 261 -49.73 -39.87 43.86
N ASN A 262 -50.06 -40.89 43.08
CA ASN A 262 -51.41 -41.49 42.95
C ASN A 262 -52.27 -41.25 41.69
N MET A 263 -52.36 -42.34 40.90
CA MET A 263 -53.51 -42.96 40.20
C MET A 263 -54.65 -42.09 39.62
N ASP A 264 -54.95 -42.25 38.32
CA ASP A 264 -56.07 -43.11 37.87
C ASP A 264 -56.04 -43.40 36.34
N GLU A 265 -56.56 -44.56 35.95
CA GLU A 265 -56.67 -45.13 34.61
C GLU A 265 -57.73 -44.44 33.71
N GLY A 266 -57.60 -44.55 32.38
CA GLY A 266 -58.81 -44.59 31.53
C GLY A 266 -58.71 -44.09 30.08
N ARG A 267 -58.55 -45.06 29.16
CA ARG A 267 -59.32 -45.26 27.91
C ARG A 267 -59.55 -44.11 26.88
N PHE A 268 -59.28 -44.51 25.63
CA PHE A 268 -60.04 -44.29 24.37
C PHE A 268 -59.96 -42.93 23.64
N GLY A 269 -59.67 -43.04 22.34
CA GLY A 269 -60.62 -42.57 21.32
C GLY A 269 -60.17 -41.39 20.46
N ALA A 270 -59.92 -41.70 19.19
CA ALA A 270 -59.97 -40.74 18.09
C ALA A 270 -61.28 -39.92 18.10
N LEU A 271 -61.21 -38.67 17.64
CA LEU A 271 -62.13 -38.12 16.62
C LEU A 271 -61.75 -36.68 16.24
N CYS A 272 -61.88 -36.45 14.94
CA CYS A 272 -61.85 -35.18 14.26
C CYS A 272 -62.88 -34.18 14.80
N ALA A 273 -62.55 -32.89 14.71
CA ALA A 273 -63.42 -31.84 14.21
C ALA A 273 -62.55 -30.73 13.63
#